data_AF-A0A844MYW3-F1
#
_entry.id   AF-A0A844MYW3-F1
#
_cell.length_a   1.000
_cell.length_b   1.000
_cell.length_c   1.000
_cell.angle_alpha   90.00
_cell.angle_beta   90.00
_cell.angle_gamma   90.00
#
_symmetry.space_group_name_H-M   'P 1'
#
loop_
_entity.id
_entity.type
_entity.pdbx_description
1 polymer ?
#
loop_
_entity_poly.entity_id
_entity_poly.type
_entity_poly.pdbx_seq_one_letter_code
_entity_poly.pdbx_strand_id
1 'polypeptide(L)'
;MSNKIIHLATYINSDWVEQEFKRFVSSMSIELKLSLNSTLSWAHLWRQGRLDDNATVRAFKEIEQNVVCQNLLIDELLEWRLTADKLEEVGCKPILVDAVNQQFKREQSSLAREFKFYLDRTLNLTLLWHQSQFSQSTTAAAFEAIEQNAKRQSRILDKLLNWRFNPHSL
;
A
#
# COMPACT_ATOMS: atom_id res chain seq x y z
N MET A 1 -16.01 -1.76 -47.91
CA MET A 1 -16.27 -2.02 -46.48
C MET A 1 -14.95 -1.87 -45.74
N SER A 2 -14.71 -0.69 -45.16
CA SER A 2 -13.44 -0.41 -44.47
C SER A 2 -13.58 -0.82 -43.01
N ASN A 3 -12.78 -1.80 -42.60
CA ASN A 3 -12.70 -2.24 -41.21
C ASN A 3 -12.02 -1.12 -40.43
N LYS A 4 -12.81 -0.18 -39.88
CA LYS A 4 -12.31 0.87 -39.00
C LYS A 4 -11.76 0.16 -37.77
N ILE A 5 -10.44 0.06 -37.68
CA ILE A 5 -9.77 -0.26 -36.43
C ILE A 5 -10.14 0.87 -35.46
N ILE A 6 -11.13 0.63 -34.61
CA ILE A 6 -11.53 1.56 -33.56
C ILE A 6 -10.41 1.50 -32.52
N HIS A 7 -9.52 2.49 -32.51
CA HIS A 7 -8.48 2.59 -31.48
C HIS A 7 -9.15 2.73 -30.10
N LEU A 8 -8.77 1.85 -29.15
CA LEU A 8 -9.25 1.90 -27.76
C LEU A 8 -9.01 3.26 -27.07
N ALA A 9 -7.99 4.01 -27.54
CA ALA A 9 -7.65 5.35 -27.06
C ALA A 9 -8.77 6.40 -27.22
N THR A 10 -9.82 6.12 -28.00
CA THR A 10 -10.90 7.09 -28.25
C THR A 10 -12.08 6.98 -27.26
N TYR A 11 -12.11 5.98 -26.35
CA TYR A 11 -13.30 5.74 -25.51
C TYR A 11 -13.13 5.91 -24.00
N ILE A 12 -11.94 5.76 -23.41
CA ILE A 12 -11.70 6.05 -21.99
C ILE A 12 -10.63 7.13 -21.88
N ASN A 13 -10.98 8.25 -21.25
CA ASN A 13 -10.05 9.31 -20.95
C ASN A 13 -9.12 8.88 -19.81
N SER A 14 -7.84 8.65 -20.11
CA SER A 14 -6.85 8.26 -19.10
C SER A 14 -6.74 9.26 -17.96
N ASP A 15 -6.83 10.56 -18.24
CA ASP A 15 -6.76 11.59 -17.20
C ASP A 15 -7.92 11.48 -16.21
N TRP A 16 -9.11 11.08 -16.68
CA TRP A 16 -10.26 10.86 -15.81
C TRP A 16 -10.07 9.65 -14.91
N VAL A 17 -9.59 8.52 -15.45
CA VAL A 17 -9.30 7.31 -14.66
C VAL A 17 -8.28 7.61 -13.56
N GLU A 18 -7.23 8.35 -13.92
CA GLU A 18 -6.19 8.75 -12.96
C GLU A 18 -6.71 9.73 -11.91
N GLN A 19 -7.63 10.63 -12.25
CA GLN A 19 -8.28 11.51 -11.28
C GLN A 19 -9.16 10.74 -10.31
N GLU A 20 -9.94 9.78 -10.78
CA GLU A 20 -10.76 8.93 -9.92
C GLU A 20 -9.91 8.08 -8.98
N PHE A 21 -8.81 7.51 -9.48
CA PHE A 21 -7.85 6.81 -8.62
C PHE A 21 -7.24 7.74 -7.57
N LYS A 22 -6.79 8.95 -7.95
CA LYS A 22 -6.25 9.95 -7.02
C LYS A 22 -7.24 10.36 -5.95
N ARG A 23 -8.51 10.56 -6.31
CA ARG A 23 -9.59 10.88 -5.34
C ARG A 23 -9.74 9.75 -4.34
N PHE A 24 -9.80 8.51 -4.82
CA PHE A 24 -9.90 7.33 -3.97
C PHE A 24 -8.73 7.20 -2.99
N VAL A 25 -7.48 7.28 -3.48
CA VAL A 25 -6.31 7.07 -2.61
C VAL A 25 -5.98 8.28 -1.71
N SER A 26 -6.64 9.43 -1.88
CA SER A 26 -6.26 10.66 -1.18
C SER A 26 -6.27 10.51 0.34
N SER A 27 -7.37 10.05 0.94
CA SER A 27 -7.51 9.83 2.38
C SER A 27 -6.60 8.68 2.86
N MET A 28 -6.69 7.53 2.20
CA MET A 28 -5.91 6.33 2.54
C MET A 28 -4.40 6.58 2.48
N SER A 29 -3.92 7.41 1.54
CA SER A 29 -2.50 7.73 1.42
C SER A 29 -1.96 8.47 2.63
N ILE A 30 -2.77 9.31 3.26
CA ILE A 30 -2.39 10.05 4.46
C ILE A 30 -2.24 9.07 5.62
N GLU A 31 -3.21 8.19 5.81
CA GLU A 31 -3.21 7.19 6.89
C GLU A 31 -2.07 6.17 6.74
N LEU A 32 -1.83 5.67 5.51
CA LEU A 32 -0.68 4.81 5.21
C LEU A 32 0.66 5.49 5.52
N LYS A 33 0.82 6.76 5.14
CA LYS A 33 2.04 7.53 5.43
C LYS A 33 2.21 7.78 6.93
N LEU A 34 1.15 8.13 7.64
CA LEU A 34 1.21 8.40 9.08
C LEU A 34 1.61 7.14 9.87
N SER A 35 0.95 6.02 9.63
CA SER A 35 1.24 4.74 10.29
C SER A 35 2.67 4.24 9.99
N LEU A 36 3.12 4.41 8.74
CA LEU A 36 4.47 4.02 8.35
C LEU A 36 5.54 4.93 8.97
N ASN A 37 5.32 6.24 8.98
CA ASN A 37 6.22 7.21 9.61
C ASN A 37 6.30 7.03 11.13
N SER A 38 5.19 6.63 11.77
CA SER A 38 5.16 6.25 13.18
C SER A 38 6.07 5.04 13.45
N THR A 39 5.97 4.00 12.62
CA THR A 39 6.86 2.81 12.70
C THR A 39 8.34 3.18 12.55
N LEU A 40 8.67 4.01 11.55
CA LEU A 40 10.04 4.50 11.34
C LEU A 40 10.55 5.33 12.53
N SER A 41 9.68 6.16 13.11
CA SER A 41 10.01 7.02 14.24
C SER A 41 10.34 6.21 15.49
N TRP A 42 9.55 5.17 15.80
CA TRP A 42 9.84 4.27 16.92
C TRP A 42 11.16 3.52 16.75
N ALA A 43 11.42 2.96 15.57
CA ALA A 43 12.69 2.30 15.29
C ALA A 43 13.87 3.28 15.38
N HIS A 44 13.70 4.52 14.92
CA HIS A 44 14.71 5.56 15.02
C HIS A 44 15.02 5.96 16.46
N LEU A 45 13.98 6.15 17.29
CA LEU A 45 14.14 6.48 18.72
C LEU A 45 14.86 5.34 19.46
N TRP A 46 14.52 4.09 19.16
CA TRP A 46 15.21 2.93 19.72
C TRP A 46 16.71 2.94 19.35
N ARG A 47 17.02 3.14 18.06
CA ARG A 47 18.40 3.20 17.56
C ARG A 47 19.24 4.31 18.19
N GLN A 48 18.60 5.41 18.61
CA GLN A 48 19.25 6.50 19.33
C GLN A 48 19.46 6.21 20.83
N GLY A 49 19.04 5.05 21.34
CA GLY A 49 19.10 4.72 22.77
C GLY A 49 18.14 5.57 23.61
N ARG A 50 17.05 6.06 23.01
CA ARG A 50 16.09 6.98 23.65
C ARG A 50 14.86 6.29 24.22
N LEU A 51 14.80 4.96 24.14
CA LEU A 51 13.71 4.17 24.71
C LEU A 51 14.22 3.44 25.95
N ASP A 52 13.54 3.64 27.07
CA ASP A 52 13.64 2.74 28.22
C ASP A 52 12.80 1.48 27.99
N ASP A 53 12.76 0.58 28.97
CA ASP A 53 12.04 -0.70 28.85
C ASP A 53 10.53 -0.49 28.62
N ASN A 54 9.90 0.47 29.30
CA ASN A 54 8.47 0.74 29.16
C ASN A 54 8.16 1.39 27.79
N ALA A 55 8.99 2.34 27.37
CA ALA A 55 8.90 2.95 26.05
C ALA A 55 9.15 1.92 24.93
N THR A 56 10.01 0.92 25.16
CA THR A 56 10.24 -0.19 24.24
C THR A 56 9.00 -1.07 24.12
N VAL A 57 8.36 -1.43 25.23
CA VAL A 57 7.08 -2.17 25.24
C VAL A 57 6.02 -1.41 24.44
N ARG A 58 5.91 -0.10 24.68
CA ARG A 58 4.98 0.76 23.96
C ARG A 58 5.29 0.80 22.47
N ALA A 59 6.56 0.94 22.09
CA ALA A 59 6.97 0.99 20.70
C ALA A 59 6.52 -0.27 19.92
N PHE A 60 6.75 -1.47 20.46
CA PHE A 60 6.29 -2.70 19.81
C PHE A 60 4.77 -2.75 19.64
N LYS A 61 4.01 -2.35 20.66
CA LYS A 61 2.55 -2.31 20.60
C LYS A 61 2.04 -1.33 19.54
N GLU A 62 2.61 -0.13 19.48
CA GLU A 62 2.23 0.89 18.49
C GLU A 62 2.62 0.44 17.06
N ILE A 63 3.78 -0.20 16.90
CA ILE A 63 4.20 -0.79 15.62
C ILE A 63 3.21 -1.87 15.17
N GLU A 64 2.81 -2.78 16.06
CA GLU A 64 1.82 -3.81 15.76
C GLU A 64 0.49 -3.22 15.28
N GLN A 65 -0.03 -2.22 15.99
CA GLN A 65 -1.27 -1.52 15.60
C GLN A 65 -1.14 -0.82 14.25
N ASN A 66 -0.01 -0.18 13.99
CA ASN A 66 0.27 0.46 12.69
C ASN A 66 0.31 -0.58 11.56
N VAL A 67 0.91 -1.75 11.79
CA VAL A 67 0.98 -2.82 10.78
C VAL A 67 -0.40 -3.37 10.46
N VAL A 68 -1.25 -3.58 11.47
CA VAL A 68 -2.64 -4.00 11.26
C VAL A 68 -3.41 -2.97 10.43
N CYS A 69 -3.29 -1.68 10.77
CA CYS A 69 -3.89 -0.59 10.01
C CYS A 69 -3.40 -0.56 8.55
N GLN A 70 -2.09 -0.63 8.34
CA GLN A 70 -1.50 -0.66 6.99
C GLN A 70 -2.01 -1.85 6.17
N ASN A 71 -2.19 -3.03 6.78
CA ASN A 71 -2.69 -4.18 6.06
C ASN A 71 -4.13 -3.97 5.56
N LEU A 72 -5.01 -3.41 6.41
CA LEU A 72 -6.39 -3.08 6.03
C LEU A 72 -6.45 -2.06 4.88
N LEU A 73 -5.64 -1.00 4.95
CA LEU A 73 -5.60 0.03 3.92
C LEU A 73 -5.06 -0.52 2.58
N ILE A 74 -4.09 -1.45 2.61
CA ILE A 74 -3.61 -2.12 1.39
C ILE A 74 -4.67 -3.05 0.81
N ASP A 75 -5.46 -3.73 1.65
CA ASP A 75 -6.61 -4.50 1.19
C ASP A 75 -7.66 -3.61 0.51
N GLU A 76 -7.98 -2.47 1.13
CA GLU A 76 -8.90 -1.49 0.54
C GLU A 76 -8.39 -0.98 -0.81
N LEU A 77 -7.09 -0.68 -0.94
CA LEU A 77 -6.47 -0.29 -2.21
C LEU A 77 -6.71 -1.33 -3.31
N LEU A 78 -6.55 -2.63 -2.99
CA LEU A 78 -6.70 -3.72 -3.96
C LEU A 78 -8.15 -3.96 -4.39
N GLU A 79 -9.09 -3.55 -3.55
CA GLU A 79 -10.52 -3.59 -3.84
C GLU A 79 -11.01 -2.37 -4.63
N TRP A 80 -10.13 -1.42 -4.98
CA TRP A 80 -10.50 -0.37 -5.91
C TRP A 80 -10.97 -0.95 -7.26
N ARG A 81 -12.12 -0.44 -7.70
CA ARG A 81 -12.72 -0.74 -9.00
C ARG A 81 -13.36 0.54 -9.52
N LEU A 82 -13.28 0.75 -10.83
CA LEU A 82 -14.20 1.65 -11.52
C LEU A 82 -15.60 1.03 -11.51
N THR A 83 -16.58 1.80 -11.05
CA THR A 83 -17.99 1.41 -11.00
C THR A 83 -18.76 2.02 -12.17
N ALA A 84 -19.68 1.26 -12.76
CA ALA A 84 -20.38 1.64 -13.99
C ALA A 84 -21.38 2.79 -13.82
N ASP A 85 -21.85 3.02 -12.60
CA ASP A 85 -22.71 4.14 -12.20
C ASP A 85 -22.03 5.51 -12.41
N LYS A 86 -20.69 5.57 -12.44
CA LYS A 86 -19.93 6.78 -12.76
C LYS A 86 -19.81 7.07 -14.27
N LEU A 87 -20.42 6.26 -15.13
CA LEU A 87 -20.24 6.32 -16.60
C LEU A 87 -21.44 6.89 -17.35
N GLU A 88 -22.52 7.29 -16.66
CA GLU A 88 -23.70 7.88 -17.31
C GLU A 88 -23.39 9.17 -18.09
N GLU A 89 -22.31 9.89 -17.73
CA GLU A 89 -21.89 11.12 -18.43
C GLU A 89 -20.82 10.92 -19.53
N VAL A 90 -20.14 9.76 -19.60
CA VAL A 90 -18.90 9.61 -20.41
C VAL A 90 -19.08 8.75 -21.67
N GLY A 91 -20.22 8.07 -21.85
CA GLY A 91 -20.49 7.27 -23.06
C GLY A 91 -19.53 6.07 -23.26
N CYS A 92 -18.93 5.57 -22.17
CA CYS A 92 -17.99 4.45 -22.20
C CYS A 92 -18.72 3.10 -22.33
N LYS A 93 -18.13 2.16 -23.08
CA LYS A 93 -18.65 0.79 -23.17
C LYS A 93 -18.28 -0.02 -21.91
N PRO A 94 -19.19 -0.82 -21.31
CA PRO A 94 -18.91 -1.62 -20.11
C PRO A 94 -17.67 -2.53 -20.18
N ILE A 95 -17.38 -3.11 -21.35
CA ILE A 95 -16.21 -3.97 -21.58
C ILE A 95 -14.88 -3.26 -21.26
N LEU A 96 -14.83 -1.93 -21.45
CA LEU A 96 -13.62 -1.15 -21.18
C LEU A 96 -13.37 -0.97 -19.69
N VAL A 97 -14.43 -0.93 -18.87
CA VAL A 97 -14.35 -0.81 -17.40
C VAL A 97 -13.71 -2.05 -16.80
N ASP A 98 -14.14 -3.22 -17.25
CA ASP A 98 -13.58 -4.50 -16.82
C ASP A 98 -12.09 -4.60 -17.20
N ALA A 99 -11.72 -4.13 -18.39
CA ALA A 99 -10.34 -4.14 -18.85
C ALA A 99 -9.44 -3.23 -17.98
N VAL A 100 -9.90 -2.04 -17.60
CA VAL A 100 -9.19 -1.15 -16.65
C VAL A 100 -9.04 -1.82 -15.28
N ASN A 101 -10.12 -2.37 -14.74
CA ASN A 101 -10.11 -3.06 -13.44
C ASN A 101 -9.15 -4.26 -13.44
N GLN A 102 -9.09 -5.02 -14.53
CA GLN A 102 -8.15 -6.13 -14.68
C GLN A 102 -6.70 -5.64 -14.75
N GLN A 103 -6.42 -4.58 -15.51
CA GLN A 103 -5.08 -4.00 -15.59
C GLN A 103 -4.61 -3.52 -14.21
N PHE A 104 -5.45 -2.75 -13.51
CA PHE A 104 -5.17 -2.31 -12.14
C PHE A 104 -4.82 -3.49 -11.24
N LYS A 105 -5.67 -4.53 -11.22
CA LYS A 105 -5.44 -5.71 -10.39
C LYS A 105 -4.11 -6.38 -10.74
N ARG A 106 -3.78 -6.55 -12.03
CA ARG A 106 -2.52 -7.17 -12.46
C ARG A 106 -1.30 -6.40 -11.96
N GLU A 107 -1.29 -5.08 -12.14
CA GLU A 107 -0.14 -4.24 -11.80
C GLU A 107 0.03 -4.07 -10.27
N GLN A 108 -1.08 -3.84 -9.56
CA GLN A 108 -1.05 -3.60 -8.12
C GLN A 108 -0.82 -4.89 -7.32
N SER A 109 -1.26 -6.06 -7.80
CA SER A 109 -1.12 -7.32 -7.05
C SER A 109 0.33 -7.71 -6.77
N SER A 110 1.27 -7.36 -7.64
CA SER A 110 2.68 -7.64 -7.37
C SER A 110 3.25 -6.74 -6.28
N LEU A 111 2.98 -5.43 -6.38
CA LEU A 111 3.44 -4.44 -5.41
C LEU A 111 2.80 -4.66 -4.04
N ALA A 112 1.50 -4.94 -3.99
CA ALA A 112 0.80 -5.19 -2.73
C ALA A 112 1.28 -6.48 -2.05
N ARG A 113 1.60 -7.54 -2.81
CA ARG A 113 2.22 -8.75 -2.24
C ARG A 113 3.59 -8.45 -1.64
N GLU A 114 4.41 -7.65 -2.32
CA GLU A 114 5.71 -7.24 -1.78
C GLU A 114 5.56 -6.37 -0.53
N PHE A 115 4.59 -5.44 -0.52
CA PHE A 115 4.28 -4.62 0.65
C PHE A 115 3.87 -5.47 1.86
N LYS A 116 2.95 -6.42 1.64
CA LYS A 116 2.45 -7.34 2.66
C LYS A 116 3.53 -8.28 3.20
N PHE A 117 4.44 -8.74 2.34
CA PHE A 117 5.58 -9.52 2.80
C PHE A 117 6.38 -8.80 3.90
N TYR A 118 6.62 -7.49 3.75
CA TYR A 118 7.30 -6.70 4.77
C TYR A 118 6.41 -6.38 5.98
N LEU A 119 5.09 -6.24 5.80
CA LEU A 119 4.14 -6.14 6.93
C LEU A 119 4.19 -7.39 7.79
N ASP A 120 4.04 -8.57 7.18
CA ASP A 120 3.99 -9.85 7.88
C ASP A 120 5.28 -10.13 8.65
N ARG A 121 6.43 -9.75 8.07
CA ARG A 121 7.72 -9.83 8.78
C ARG A 121 7.78 -8.92 10.00
N THR A 122 7.29 -7.70 9.90
CA THR A 122 7.22 -6.76 11.03
C THR A 122 6.26 -7.28 12.10
N LEU A 123 5.08 -7.76 11.73
CA LEU A 123 4.10 -8.34 12.64
C LEU A 123 4.69 -9.55 13.38
N ASN A 124 5.34 -10.46 12.66
CA ASN A 124 5.98 -11.62 13.25
C ASN A 124 7.02 -11.23 14.31
N LEU A 125 7.87 -10.22 14.03
CA LEU A 125 8.84 -9.71 15.01
C LEU A 125 8.17 -9.14 16.26
N THR A 126 7.08 -8.40 16.11
CA THR A 126 6.31 -7.87 17.26
C THR A 126 5.71 -9.00 18.10
N LEU A 127 5.19 -10.05 17.47
CA LEU A 127 4.61 -11.21 18.16
C LEU A 127 5.67 -12.05 18.91
N LEU A 128 6.82 -12.30 18.29
CA LEU A 128 7.92 -13.03 18.94
C LEU A 128 8.47 -12.24 20.14
N TRP A 129 8.53 -10.92 20.05
CA TRP A 129 8.90 -10.06 21.17
C TRP A 129 7.90 -10.21 22.33
N HIS A 130 6.59 -10.16 22.05
CA HIS A 130 5.54 -10.36 23.06
C HIS A 130 5.62 -11.72 23.77
N GLN A 131 6.07 -12.75 23.05
CA GLN A 131 6.28 -14.09 23.62
C GLN A 131 7.55 -14.20 24.48
N SER A 132 8.19 -13.06 24.80
CA SER A 132 9.41 -12.99 25.63
C SER A 132 10.57 -13.81 25.08
N GLN A 133 10.63 -14.01 23.75
CA GLN A 133 11.67 -14.80 23.10
C GLN A 133 12.94 -13.99 22.83
N PHE A 134 12.96 -12.70 23.19
CA PHE A 134 14.03 -11.79 22.81
C PHE A 134 14.94 -11.49 24.00
N SER A 135 16.23 -11.67 23.80
CA SER A 135 17.25 -11.00 24.61
C SER A 135 17.37 -9.52 24.20
N GLN A 136 18.23 -8.77 24.88
CA GLN A 136 18.55 -7.40 24.48
C GLN A 136 19.15 -7.34 23.05
N SER A 137 20.04 -8.27 22.69
CA SER A 137 20.61 -8.34 21.34
C SER A 137 19.58 -8.70 20.28
N THR A 138 18.62 -9.58 20.61
CA THR A 138 17.53 -9.94 19.69
C THR A 138 16.53 -8.78 19.52
N THR A 139 16.28 -8.02 20.58
CA THR A 139 15.47 -6.80 20.51
C THR A 139 16.09 -5.76 19.58
N ALA A 140 17.41 -5.59 19.65
CA ALA A 140 18.13 -4.70 18.75
C ALA A 140 17.99 -5.11 17.28
N ALA A 141 18.25 -6.39 16.99
CA ALA A 141 18.13 -6.93 15.65
C ALA A 141 16.69 -6.80 15.11
N ALA A 142 15.69 -6.94 15.98
CA ALA A 142 14.30 -6.77 15.60
C ALA A 142 13.96 -5.33 15.20
N PHE A 143 14.35 -4.32 15.98
CA PHE A 143 14.12 -2.93 15.61
C PHE A 143 14.82 -2.54 14.30
N GLU A 144 16.04 -3.03 14.09
CA GLU A 144 16.74 -2.82 12.82
C GLU A 144 15.97 -3.44 11.65
N ALA A 145 15.52 -4.69 11.80
CA ALA A 145 14.73 -5.37 10.77
C ALA A 145 13.40 -4.65 10.50
N ILE A 146 12.70 -4.18 11.53
CA ILE A 146 11.47 -3.38 11.42
C ILE A 146 11.74 -2.08 10.66
N GLU A 147 12.83 -1.36 10.97
CA GLU A 147 13.21 -0.15 10.26
C GLU A 147 13.43 -0.41 8.77
N GLN A 148 14.15 -1.49 8.44
CA GLN A 148 14.41 -1.87 7.05
C GLN A 148 13.13 -2.28 6.32
N ASN A 149 12.25 -3.04 6.96
CA ASN A 149 10.94 -3.40 6.40
C ASN A 149 10.12 -2.14 6.10
N ALA A 150 10.04 -1.20 7.05
CA ALA A 150 9.31 0.06 6.89
C ALA A 150 9.89 0.93 5.75
N LYS A 151 11.21 0.98 5.60
CA LYS A 151 11.85 1.66 4.45
C LYS A 151 11.51 1.01 3.11
N ARG A 152 11.41 -0.32 3.05
CA ARG A 152 11.00 -1.05 1.85
C ARG A 152 9.53 -0.76 1.52
N GLN A 153 8.66 -0.83 2.53
CA GLN A 153 7.24 -0.48 2.43
C GLN A 153 7.05 0.94 1.91
N SER A 154 7.83 1.92 2.39
CA SER A 154 7.74 3.31 1.91
C SER A 154 7.96 3.42 0.40
N ARG A 155 8.98 2.73 -0.11
CA ARG A 155 9.30 2.74 -1.55
C ARG A 155 8.23 2.06 -2.40
N ILE A 156 7.60 1.02 -1.86
CA ILE A 156 6.52 0.30 -2.53
C ILE A 156 5.24 1.15 -2.50
N LEU A 157 4.95 1.80 -1.37
CA LEU A 157 3.83 2.71 -1.20
C LEU A 157 3.86 3.83 -2.24
N ASP A 158 5.02 4.44 -2.48
CA ASP A 158 5.16 5.45 -3.52
C ASP A 158 4.78 4.93 -4.91
N LYS A 159 5.06 3.65 -5.22
CA LYS A 159 4.66 3.04 -6.50
C LYS A 159 3.17 2.74 -6.55
N LEU A 160 2.60 2.21 -5.45
CA LEU A 160 1.17 1.93 -5.31
C LEU A 160 0.34 3.21 -5.52
N LEU A 161 0.73 4.30 -4.86
CA LEU A 161 0.01 5.58 -4.90
C LEU A 161 0.17 6.35 -6.22
N ASN A 162 1.19 6.04 -7.03
CA ASN A 162 1.48 6.70 -8.30
C ASN A 162 1.14 5.83 -9.52
N TRP A 163 0.19 4.90 -9.38
CA TRP A 163 -0.32 4.13 -10.51
C TRP A 163 -0.81 5.05 -11.64
N ARG A 164 -0.54 4.63 -12.88
CA ARG A 164 -0.97 5.32 -14.10
C ARG A 164 -1.66 4.33 -15.00
N PHE A 165 -2.81 4.71 -15.52
CA PHE A 165 -3.54 3.88 -16.44
C PHE A 165 -2.87 3.93 -17.83
N ASN A 166 -2.52 2.77 -18.39
CA ASN A 166 -1.97 2.68 -19.73
C ASN A 166 -3.00 2.05 -20.70
N PRO A 167 -3.67 2.85 -21.55
CA PRO A 167 -4.67 2.35 -22.49
C PRO A 167 -4.09 1.47 -23.61
N HIS A 168 -2.77 1.50 -23.84
CA HIS A 168 -2.09 0.69 -24.86
C HIS A 168 -1.80 -0.74 -24.41
N SER A 169 -1.99 -1.06 -23.13
CA SER A 169 -1.80 -2.39 -22.56
C SER A 169 -3.12 -3.13 -22.26
N LEU A 170 -4.22 -2.66 -22.85
CA LEU A 170 -5.54 -3.30 -22.82
C LEU A 170 -5.67 -4.41 -23.87
#